data_AF-A0A1M6F1K8-F1
#
_entry.id   AF-A0A1M6F1K8-F1
#
_cell.length_a   1.000
_cell.length_b   1.000
_cell.length_c   1.000
_cell.angle_alpha   90.00
_cell.angle_beta   90.00
_cell.angle_gamma   90.00
#
_symmetry.space_group_name_H-M   'P 1'
#
loop_
_entity.id
_entity.type
_entity.pdbx_description
1 polymer ?
#
loop_
_entity_poly.entity_id
_entity_poly.type
_entity_poly.pdbx_seq_one_letter_code
_entity_poly.pdbx_strand_id
1 'polypeptide(L)' 'MPKLLNKRSKSVSVSVEGKTLSLSNLDKVYFPEPEITKGELIHYYMETAPLIYLI' A
#
# COMPACT_ATOMS: atom_id res chain seq x y z
N MET A 1 26.11 9.81 11.20
CA MET A 1 25.23 9.87 10.02
C MET A 1 24.36 8.62 10.02
N PRO A 2 23.02 8.71 10.01
CA PRO A 2 22.18 7.53 9.96
C PRO A 2 22.46 6.78 8.65
N LYS A 3 22.70 5.47 8.80
CA LYS A 3 23.08 4.56 7.72
C LYS A 3 21.99 4.53 6.65
N LEU A 4 22.38 4.54 5.38
CA LEU A 4 21.51 4.25 4.25
C LEU A 4 20.86 2.87 4.47
N LEU A 5 19.60 2.85 4.89
CA LEU A 5 18.79 1.65 4.96
C LEU A 5 18.42 1.25 3.53
N ASN A 6 19.34 0.57 2.85
CA ASN A 6 18.98 -0.26 1.70
C ASN A 6 18.24 -1.52 2.20
N LYS A 7 17.05 -1.31 2.79
CA LYS A 7 16.11 -2.39 3.07
C LYS A 7 15.46 -2.69 1.73
N ARG A 8 15.87 -3.78 1.05
CA ARG A 8 15.12 -4.31 -0.11
C ARG A 8 13.67 -4.43 0.35
N SER A 9 12.81 -3.50 -0.07
CA SER A 9 11.43 -3.52 0.35
C SER A 9 10.79 -4.71 -0.35
N LYS A 10 10.19 -5.62 0.43
CA LYS A 10 9.41 -6.72 -0.15
C LYS A 10 8.37 -6.10 -1.07
N SER A 11 8.37 -6.49 -2.33
CA SER A 11 7.34 -6.12 -3.30
C SER A 11 6.34 -7.26 -3.44
N VAL A 12 5.05 -6.92 -3.39
CA VAL A 12 3.94 -7.85 -3.62
C VAL A 12 3.34 -7.51 -4.98
N SER A 13 3.11 -8.52 -5.83
CA SER A 13 2.41 -8.32 -7.10
C SER A 13 0.93 -8.66 -6.92
N VAL A 14 0.06 -7.77 -7.38
CA VAL A 14 -1.40 -7.94 -7.36
C VAL A 14 -1.98 -7.69 -8.74
N SER A 15 -3.06 -8.38 -9.08
CA SER A 15 -3.78 -8.17 -10.35
C SER A 15 -5.11 -7.48 -10.07
N VAL A 16 -5.34 -6.34 -10.71
CA VAL A 16 -6.57 -5.55 -10.58
C VAL A 16 -7.05 -5.21 -11.99
N GLU A 17 -8.25 -5.65 -12.35
CA GLU A 17 -8.86 -5.40 -13.68
C GLU A 17 -7.92 -5.69 -14.87
N GLY A 18 -7.22 -6.83 -14.82
CA GLY A 18 -6.29 -7.25 -15.88
C GLY A 18 -4.95 -6.49 -15.88
N LYS A 19 -4.71 -5.59 -14.93
CA LYS A 19 -3.42 -4.92 -14.73
C LYS A 19 -2.67 -5.55 -13.57
N THR A 20 -1.41 -5.92 -13.81
CA THR A 20 -0.50 -6.35 -12.75
C THR A 20 0.21 -5.15 -12.15
N LEU A 21 0.08 -4.96 -10.85
CA LEU A 21 0.71 -3.89 -10.08
C LEU A 21 1.73 -4.49 -9.12
N SER A 22 2.92 -3.87 -9.06
CA SER A 22 3.95 -4.21 -8.06
C SER A 22 3.92 -3.18 -6.94
N LEU A 23 3.61 -3.63 -5.72
CA LEU A 23 3.49 -2.80 -4.53
C LEU A 23 4.68 -3.03 -3.61
N SER A 24 5.50 -2.01 -3.38
CA SER A 24 6.65 -2.04 -2.46
C SER A 24 6.38 -1.23 -1.18
N ASN A 25 7.26 -1.25 -0.18
CA ASN A 25 7.22 -0.35 1.00
C ASN A 25 5.83 -0.26 1.69
N LEU A 26 5.15 -1.41 1.84
CA LEU A 26 3.82 -1.44 2.44
C LEU A 26 3.83 -1.04 3.91
N ASP A 27 4.96 -1.20 4.60
CA ASP A 27 5.23 -0.79 5.98
C ASP A 27 5.50 0.71 6.13
N LYS A 28 5.54 1.49 5.05
CA LYS A 28 5.78 2.93 5.12
C LYS A 28 4.55 3.65 5.69
N VAL A 29 4.72 4.33 6.82
CA VAL A 29 3.71 5.24 7.39
C VAL A 29 3.46 6.41 6.45
N TYR A 30 2.19 6.61 6.08
CA TYR A 30 1.72 7.72 5.25
C TYR A 30 1.03 8.78 6.09
N PHE A 31 0.33 8.36 7.15
CA PHE A 31 -0.30 9.27 8.10
C PHE A 31 0.32 9.04 9.48
N PRO A 32 1.20 9.94 9.95
CA PRO A 32 1.93 9.76 11.21
C PRO A 32 1.03 9.64 12.44
N GLU A 33 -0.11 10.33 12.45
CA GLU A 33 -1.15 10.18 13.47
C GLU A 33 -2.45 9.94 12.71
N PRO A 34 -3.07 8.74 12.80
CA PRO A 34 -2.90 7.67 13.79
C PRO A 34 -1.98 6.50 13.35
N GLU A 35 -0.81 6.78 12.74
CA GLU A 35 0.15 5.77 12.26
C GLU A 35 -0.32 4.83 11.12
N ILE A 36 -1.12 5.34 10.19
CA ILE A 36 -1.61 4.54 9.04
C ILE A 36 -0.48 4.34 8.02
N THR A 37 -0.24 3.08 7.67
CA THR A 37 0.71 2.65 6.65
C THR A 37 0.12 2.65 5.24
N LYS A 38 0.99 2.64 4.23
CA LYS A 38 0.58 2.49 2.83
C LYS A 38 -0.20 1.19 2.59
N GLY A 39 0.21 0.10 3.22
CA GLY A 39 -0.48 -1.18 3.10
C GLY A 39 -1.91 -1.13 3.63
N GLU A 40 -2.11 -0.53 4.80
CA GLU A 40 -3.45 -0.36 5.39
C GLU A 40 -4.36 0.52 4.54
N LEU A 41 -3.82 1.61 3.98
CA LEU A 41 -4.59 2.46 3.07
C LEU A 41 -5.03 1.71 1.80
N ILE A 42 -4.14 0.92 1.21
CA ILE A 42 -4.47 0.11 0.04
C ILE A 42 -5.53 -0.93 0.40
N HIS A 43 -5.38 -1.59 1.55
CA HIS A 43 -6.35 -2.57 2.04
C HIS A 43 -7.75 -1.93 2.21
N TYR A 44 -7.81 -0.76 2.83
CA TYR A 44 -9.05 0.02 2.94
C TYR A 44 -9.71 0.27 1.58
N TYR A 45 -8.95 0.71 0.57
CA TYR A 45 -9.51 0.92 -0.77
C TYR A 45 -9.92 -0.39 -1.46
N MET A 46 -9.26 -1.52 -1.20
CA MET A 46 -9.70 -2.80 -1.73
C MET A 46 -11.09 -3.21 -1.21
N GLU A 47 -11.40 -2.88 0.05
CA GLU A 47 -12.70 -3.18 0.66
C GLU A 47 -13.78 -2.15 0.31
N THR A 48 -13.40 -0.87 0.23
CA THR A 48 -14.35 0.23 0.06
C THR A 48 -14.59 0.65 -1.38
N ALA A 49 -13.62 0.47 -2.29
CA ALA A 49 -13.77 0.86 -3.69
C ALA A 49 -15.00 0.23 -4.37
N PRO A 50 -15.35 -1.06 -4.15
CA PRO A 50 -16.59 -1.61 -4.67
C PRO A 50 -17.81 -0.80 -4.19
N LEU A 51 -17.89 -0.43 -2.91
CA LEU A 51 -19.02 0.34 -2.38
C LEU A 51 -19.09 1.77 -2.91
N ILE A 52 -17.95 2.37 -3.25
CA ILE A 52 -17.85 3.74 -3.77
C ILE A 52 -18.18 3.79 -5.27
N TYR A 53 -17.77 2.78 -6.04
CA TYR A 53 -17.94 2.74 -7.49
C TYR A 53 -19.26 2.06 -7.93
N LEU A 54 -19.98 1.38 -7.03
CA LEU A 54 -21.27 0.75 -7.31
C LEU A 54 -22.48 1.70 -7.26
N ILE A 55 -22.28 3.01 -7.15
CA ILE A 55 -23.30 4.07 -7.31
C ILE A 55 -23.07 4.85 -8.60
#